data_AF-A0A1L5KFB1-F1
#
_entry.id   AF-A0A1L5KFB1-F1
#
_cell.length_a   1.000
_cell.length_b   1.000
_cell.length_c   1.000
_cell.angle_alpha   90.00
_cell.angle_beta   90.00
_cell.angle_gamma   90.00
#
_symmetry.space_group_name_H-M   'P 1'
#
loop_
_entity.id
_entity.type
_entity.pdbx_description
1 polymer ?
#
loop_
_entity_poly.entity_id
_entity_poly.type
_entity_poly.pdbx_seq_one_letter_code
_entity_poly.pdbx_strand_id
1 'polypeptide(L)'
;PSAKTITQDFNFQRMLNPRLGKAVGHIILSWNTEDKNKLNNDIMLSAAKRYLSKLDIRDTQCLMVRHHDRQHDHIHIIFNRVNDHGKTISNSNQRYKSFKACKELNALYGFKQSEGKRNVNRGRLKGNDLTKYQIYDTVKAGIRHSKNWKELQNYIRYRGVEMQFKYRLGSDEVQGISFIKDEQTFRGSAIDRSLSFGQIDKALNSIDNSIELNQITGSYVSKDHSIDRNIGETLGHITSALFSNPEITPEQDDPLIKKRKKKENYGLKR
;
A
#
# COMPACT_ATOMS: atom_id res chain seq x y z
N PRO A 1 -9.96 8.05 35.77
CA PRO A 1 -8.53 7.84 36.16
C PRO A 1 -7.63 9.01 35.67
N SER A 2 -6.63 9.40 36.46
CA SER A 2 -5.66 10.43 36.04
C SER A 2 -4.64 9.88 35.04
N ALA A 3 -4.04 10.73 34.23
CA ALA A 3 -2.96 10.32 33.29
C ALA A 3 -1.78 9.65 34.02
N LYS A 4 -1.46 10.13 35.23
CA LYS A 4 -0.43 9.56 36.11
C LYS A 4 -0.79 8.12 36.50
N THR A 5 -2.02 7.89 36.94
CA THR A 5 -2.50 6.54 37.34
C THR A 5 -2.48 5.58 36.16
N ILE A 6 -2.94 6.01 34.99
CA ILE A 6 -2.91 5.17 33.77
C ILE A 6 -1.47 4.83 33.39
N THR A 7 -0.55 5.78 33.51
CA THR A 7 0.87 5.55 33.20
C THR A 7 1.51 4.58 34.19
N GLN A 8 1.15 4.64 35.47
CA GLN A 8 1.60 3.68 36.47
C GLN A 8 1.06 2.27 36.17
N ASP A 9 -0.22 2.16 35.81
CA ASP A 9 -0.87 0.91 35.42
C ASP A 9 -0.20 0.29 34.18
N PHE A 10 0.10 1.09 33.14
CA PHE A 10 0.84 0.62 31.97
C PHE A 10 2.28 0.18 32.29
N ASN A 11 2.92 0.87 33.23
CA ASN A 11 4.26 0.47 33.67
C ASN A 11 4.25 -0.86 34.41
N PHE A 12 3.20 -1.15 35.20
CA PHE A 12 3.11 -2.42 35.93
C PHE A 12 3.13 -3.62 34.97
N GLN A 13 2.31 -3.60 33.91
CA GLN A 13 2.32 -4.67 32.91
C GLN A 13 3.63 -4.74 32.11
N ARG A 14 4.26 -3.59 31.82
CA ARG A 14 5.59 -3.55 31.19
C ARG A 14 6.63 -4.33 32.00
N MET A 15 6.54 -4.32 33.33
CA MET A 15 7.50 -4.99 34.22
C MET A 15 7.51 -6.51 34.08
N LEU A 16 6.48 -7.13 33.46
CA LEU A 16 6.50 -8.57 33.14
C LEU A 16 7.58 -8.91 32.09
N ASN A 17 8.08 -7.92 31.34
CA ASN A 17 9.20 -8.09 30.43
C ASN A 17 10.11 -6.84 30.41
N PRO A 18 10.98 -6.67 31.42
CA PRO A 18 11.78 -5.46 31.58
C PRO A 18 12.83 -5.26 30.48
N ARG A 19 13.14 -6.31 29.70
CA ARG A 19 14.09 -6.26 28.58
C ARG A 19 13.51 -5.62 27.32
N LEU A 20 12.20 -5.47 27.22
CA LEU A 20 11.56 -4.85 26.06
C LEU A 20 11.67 -3.32 26.12
N GLY A 21 12.56 -2.74 25.32
CA GLY A 21 12.77 -1.29 25.30
C GLY A 21 11.54 -0.48 24.84
N LYS A 22 10.85 -0.91 23.78
CA LYS A 22 9.64 -0.24 23.26
C LYS A 22 8.39 -1.05 23.60
N ALA A 23 7.91 -0.88 24.83
CA ALA A 23 6.77 -1.63 25.37
C ALA A 23 5.39 -1.05 25.04
N VAL A 24 5.31 0.18 24.51
CA VAL A 24 4.02 0.79 24.12
C VAL A 24 3.82 0.66 22.62
N GLY A 25 2.63 0.20 22.23
CA GLY A 25 2.12 0.27 20.88
C GLY A 25 1.08 1.38 20.75
N HIS A 26 1.09 2.10 19.63
CA HIS A 26 0.12 3.16 19.34
C HIS A 26 -0.43 2.97 17.94
N ILE A 27 -1.76 2.94 17.82
CA ILE A 27 -2.50 2.79 16.58
C ILE A 27 -3.55 3.90 16.53
N ILE A 28 -3.78 4.42 15.33
CA ILE A 28 -4.87 5.35 15.05
C ILE A 28 -5.80 4.66 14.04
N LEU A 29 -7.07 4.52 14.40
CA LEU A 29 -8.11 4.14 13.44
C LEU A 29 -8.92 5.39 13.13
N SER A 30 -9.06 5.69 11.85
CA SER A 30 -9.79 6.84 11.34
C SER A 30 -10.84 6.38 10.35
N TRP A 31 -12.02 6.99 10.40
CA TRP A 31 -13.11 6.70 9.50
C TRP A 31 -13.27 7.80 8.45
N ASN A 32 -13.85 7.44 7.31
CA ASN A 32 -14.19 8.43 6.30
C ASN A 32 -15.30 9.34 6.85
N THR A 33 -15.25 10.64 6.51
CA THR A 33 -16.28 11.61 6.89
C THR A 33 -17.67 11.25 6.35
N GLU A 34 -17.74 10.53 5.23
CA GLU A 34 -18.99 10.04 4.63
C GLU A 34 -19.67 8.95 5.46
N ASP A 35 -18.92 8.24 6.32
CA ASP A 35 -19.48 7.18 7.17
C ASP A 35 -19.98 7.70 8.51
N LYS A 36 -19.90 9.02 8.78
CA LYS A 36 -20.18 9.61 10.09
C LYS A 36 -21.55 9.23 10.67
N ASN A 37 -22.57 9.10 9.82
CA ASN A 37 -23.92 8.67 10.22
C ASN A 37 -24.01 7.20 10.67
N LYS A 38 -23.04 6.37 10.30
CA LYS A 38 -22.93 4.96 10.72
C LYS A 38 -22.14 4.80 12.02
N LEU A 39 -21.52 5.87 12.54
CA LEU A 39 -20.61 5.78 13.68
C LEU A 39 -21.30 6.12 14.99
N ASN A 40 -21.20 5.19 15.93
CA ASN A 40 -21.43 5.42 17.36
C ASN A 40 -20.32 4.72 18.16
N ASN A 41 -20.32 4.93 19.49
CA ASN A 41 -19.26 4.39 20.35
C ASN A 41 -19.18 2.86 20.31
N ASP A 42 -20.32 2.16 20.23
CA ASP A 42 -20.35 0.69 20.22
C ASP A 42 -19.80 0.11 18.92
N ILE A 43 -20.18 0.69 17.78
CA ILE A 43 -19.67 0.31 16.46
C ILE A 43 -18.17 0.55 16.39
N MET A 44 -17.70 1.72 16.83
CA MET A 44 -16.27 2.05 16.82
C MET A 44 -15.47 1.16 17.76
N LEU A 45 -15.98 0.86 18.97
CA LEU A 45 -15.35 -0.05 19.92
C LEU A 45 -15.29 -1.49 19.37
N SER A 46 -16.39 -1.96 18.76
CA SER A 46 -16.47 -3.27 18.14
C SER A 46 -15.47 -3.42 16.98
N ALA A 47 -15.42 -2.42 16.09
CA ALA A 47 -14.46 -2.37 15.00
C ALA A 47 -13.01 -2.34 15.52
N ALA A 48 -12.71 -1.55 16.56
CA ALA A 48 -11.40 -1.47 17.19
C ALA A 48 -10.94 -2.81 17.78
N LYS A 49 -11.82 -3.49 18.54
CA LYS A 49 -11.53 -4.81 19.12
C LYS A 49 -11.27 -5.86 18.04
N ARG A 50 -12.10 -5.88 16.98
CA ARG A 50 -11.91 -6.79 15.85
C ARG A 50 -10.62 -6.49 15.09
N TYR A 51 -10.29 -5.21 14.91
CA TYR A 51 -9.04 -4.78 14.30
C TYR A 51 -7.83 -5.30 15.09
N LEU A 52 -7.78 -5.06 16.41
CA LEU A 52 -6.68 -5.55 17.25
C LEU A 52 -6.56 -7.09 17.21
N SER A 53 -7.69 -7.79 17.26
CA SER A 53 -7.71 -9.25 17.16
C SER A 53 -7.14 -9.76 15.83
N LYS A 54 -7.42 -9.09 14.70
CA LYS A 54 -6.84 -9.43 13.38
C LYS A 54 -5.34 -9.16 13.29
N LEU A 55 -4.80 -8.31 14.16
CA LEU A 55 -3.37 -8.01 14.25
C LEU A 55 -2.63 -8.91 15.25
N ASP A 56 -3.32 -9.86 15.87
CA ASP A 56 -2.83 -10.68 16.99
C ASP A 56 -2.41 -9.84 18.21
N ILE A 57 -3.09 -8.69 18.41
CA ILE A 57 -2.97 -7.87 19.62
C ILE A 57 -4.10 -8.30 20.55
N ARG A 58 -3.78 -9.21 21.47
CA ARG A 58 -4.72 -9.82 22.43
C ARG A 58 -4.06 -9.95 23.78
N ASP A 59 -4.86 -10.22 24.81
CA ASP A 59 -4.42 -10.54 26.17
C ASP A 59 -3.42 -9.49 26.67
N THR A 60 -3.80 -8.23 26.52
CA THR A 60 -2.97 -7.10 26.91
C THR A 60 -3.84 -5.90 27.27
N GLN A 61 -3.36 -5.10 28.22
CA GLN A 61 -3.96 -3.83 28.56
C GLN A 61 -3.98 -2.88 27.36
N CYS A 62 -5.11 -2.20 27.22
CA CYS A 62 -5.37 -1.27 26.14
C CYS A 62 -6.20 -0.09 26.64
N LEU A 63 -5.87 1.11 26.16
CA LEU A 63 -6.64 2.33 26.31
C LEU A 63 -7.10 2.80 24.93
N MET A 64 -8.40 3.00 24.77
CA MET A 64 -8.99 3.52 23.53
C MET A 64 -9.62 4.89 23.82
N VAL A 65 -9.21 5.90 23.06
CA VAL A 65 -9.69 7.28 23.22
C VAL A 65 -10.24 7.76 21.89
N ARG A 66 -11.52 8.11 21.85
CA ARG A 66 -12.13 8.78 20.69
C ARG A 66 -11.83 10.27 20.74
N HIS A 67 -11.38 10.81 19.63
CA HIS A 67 -11.16 12.24 19.46
C HIS A 67 -12.20 12.83 18.50
N HIS A 68 -12.58 14.08 18.76
CA HIS A 68 -13.50 14.88 17.94
C HIS A 68 -12.85 16.20 17.46
N ASP A 69 -11.54 16.30 17.57
CA ASP A 69 -10.73 17.49 17.24
C ASP A 69 -10.51 17.68 15.73
N ARG A 70 -10.92 16.72 14.91
CA ARG A 70 -10.80 16.75 13.44
C ARG A 70 -12.15 16.47 12.78
N GLN A 71 -12.24 16.82 11.50
CA GLN A 71 -13.43 16.54 10.69
C GLN A 71 -13.76 15.04 10.61
N HIS A 72 -12.74 14.18 10.61
CA HIS A 72 -12.92 12.72 10.65
C HIS A 72 -12.89 12.21 12.09
N ASP A 73 -13.88 11.39 12.43
CA ASP A 73 -13.87 10.61 13.66
C ASP A 73 -12.67 9.65 13.65
N HIS A 74 -11.95 9.61 14.76
CA HIS A 74 -10.85 8.68 14.95
C HIS A 74 -10.70 8.29 16.41
N ILE A 75 -10.07 7.13 16.60
CA ILE A 75 -9.68 6.65 17.92
C ILE A 75 -8.16 6.46 17.97
N HIS A 76 -7.58 6.86 19.09
CA HIS A 76 -6.24 6.47 19.49
C HIS A 76 -6.34 5.21 20.34
N ILE A 77 -5.58 4.20 19.95
CA ILE A 77 -5.46 2.94 20.67
C ILE A 77 -4.02 2.84 21.16
N ILE A 78 -3.86 2.85 22.48
CA ILE A 78 -2.58 2.66 23.16
C ILE A 78 -2.65 1.30 23.84
N PHE A 79 -1.70 0.42 23.57
CA PHE A 79 -1.70 -0.93 24.14
C PHE A 79 -0.30 -1.31 24.63
N ASN A 80 -0.25 -2.19 25.63
CA ASN A 80 1.01 -2.75 26.07
C ASN A 80 1.46 -3.84 25.09
N ARG A 81 2.72 -3.79 24.68
CA ARG A 81 3.34 -4.83 23.87
C ARG A 81 3.85 -5.99 24.71
N VAL A 82 3.81 -5.88 26.03
CA VAL A 82 3.97 -7.01 26.94
C VAL A 82 2.57 -7.52 27.26
N ASN A 83 2.25 -8.72 26.80
CA ASN A 83 0.95 -9.33 27.07
C ASN A 83 0.86 -9.83 28.52
N ASP A 84 -0.30 -10.33 28.91
CA ASP A 84 -0.60 -10.77 30.28
C ASP A 84 0.24 -11.97 30.74
N HIS A 85 0.98 -12.60 29.81
CA HIS A 85 1.92 -13.68 30.05
C HIS A 85 3.40 -13.24 30.01
N GLY A 86 3.68 -11.93 29.99
CA GLY A 86 5.04 -11.39 29.89
C GLY A 86 5.70 -11.56 28.52
N LYS A 87 4.97 -11.98 27.49
CA LYS A 87 5.48 -12.17 26.13
C LYS A 87 5.33 -10.89 25.30
N THR A 88 6.28 -10.67 24.40
CA THR A 88 6.24 -9.52 23.48
C THR A 88 5.25 -9.77 22.34
N ILE A 89 4.29 -8.87 22.18
CA ILE A 89 3.44 -8.76 21.00
C ILE A 89 4.28 -8.22 19.84
N SER A 90 4.37 -9.04 18.79
CA SER A 90 5.17 -8.72 17.61
C SER A 90 4.58 -7.56 16.81
N ASN A 91 5.46 -6.71 16.30
CA ASN A 91 5.11 -5.66 15.34
C ASN A 91 5.50 -6.04 13.89
N SER A 92 5.84 -7.29 13.64
CA SER A 92 6.17 -7.77 12.30
C SER A 92 4.96 -7.69 11.37
N ASN A 93 5.18 -7.19 10.15
CA ASN A 93 4.18 -7.09 9.09
C ASN A 93 2.92 -6.30 9.47
N GLN A 94 2.98 -5.43 10.47
CA GLN A 94 1.81 -4.68 10.95
C GLN A 94 1.14 -3.85 9.86
N ARG A 95 1.91 -3.26 8.93
CA ARG A 95 1.36 -2.54 7.78
C ARG A 95 0.45 -3.42 6.92
N TYR A 96 0.87 -4.65 6.63
CA TYR A 96 0.10 -5.58 5.80
C TYR A 96 -1.12 -6.11 6.56
N LYS A 97 -0.94 -6.53 7.83
CA LYS A 97 -2.04 -6.98 8.69
C LYS A 97 -3.09 -5.88 8.87
N SER A 98 -2.66 -4.65 9.12
CA SER A 98 -3.50 -3.46 9.22
C SER A 98 -4.30 -3.22 7.95
N PHE A 99 -3.65 -3.21 6.78
CA PHE A 99 -4.34 -3.03 5.51
C PHE A 99 -5.41 -4.11 5.27
N LYS A 100 -5.07 -5.38 5.50
CA LYS A 100 -6.00 -6.50 5.37
C LYS A 100 -7.18 -6.36 6.34
N ALA A 101 -6.89 -6.06 7.61
CA ALA A 101 -7.91 -5.87 8.64
C ALA A 101 -8.86 -4.70 8.31
N CYS A 102 -8.33 -3.55 7.88
CA CYS A 102 -9.15 -2.41 7.46
C CYS A 102 -10.03 -2.76 6.27
N LYS A 103 -9.49 -3.45 5.26
CA LYS A 103 -10.28 -3.87 4.08
C LYS A 103 -11.46 -4.76 4.48
N GLU A 104 -11.20 -5.76 5.33
CA GLU A 104 -12.23 -6.69 5.83
C GLU A 104 -13.27 -5.99 6.72
N LEU A 105 -12.84 -5.10 7.60
CA LEU A 105 -13.75 -4.36 8.48
C LEU A 105 -14.61 -3.36 7.70
N ASN A 106 -14.02 -2.67 6.73
CA ASN A 106 -14.78 -1.78 5.86
C ASN A 106 -15.87 -2.54 5.10
N ALA A 107 -15.58 -3.74 4.61
CA ALA A 107 -16.59 -4.60 3.98
C ALA A 107 -17.66 -5.06 4.99
N LEU A 108 -17.26 -5.51 6.18
CA LEU A 108 -18.17 -6.02 7.20
C LEU A 108 -19.17 -4.97 7.71
N TYR A 109 -18.72 -3.74 7.94
CA TYR A 109 -19.53 -2.65 8.48
C TYR A 109 -20.11 -1.73 7.39
N GLY A 110 -19.83 -2.01 6.11
CA GLY A 110 -20.25 -1.18 4.99
C GLY A 110 -19.61 0.22 5.01
N PHE A 111 -18.40 0.37 5.54
CA PHE A 111 -17.65 1.63 5.50
C PHE A 111 -16.99 1.86 4.14
N LYS A 112 -16.76 3.13 3.81
CA LYS A 112 -16.08 3.52 2.58
C LYS A 112 -14.65 2.99 2.57
N GLN A 113 -14.31 2.28 1.50
CA GLN A 113 -12.94 1.83 1.26
C GLN A 113 -12.05 3.02 0.89
N SER A 114 -10.81 3.01 1.38
CA SER A 114 -9.82 4.01 0.97
C SER A 114 -9.50 3.83 -0.51
N GLU A 115 -9.61 4.91 -1.28
CA GLU A 115 -9.24 4.96 -2.72
C GLU A 115 -7.71 4.97 -2.94
N GLY A 116 -6.95 4.72 -1.87
CA GLY A 116 -5.50 4.57 -1.91
C GLY A 116 -4.78 5.83 -2.36
N LYS A 117 -3.72 5.65 -3.16
CA LYS A 117 -2.84 6.75 -3.58
C LYS A 117 -3.46 7.80 -4.50
N ARG A 118 -4.62 7.49 -5.09
CA ARG A 118 -5.31 8.38 -6.03
C ARG A 118 -5.87 9.62 -5.34
N ASN A 119 -6.43 9.48 -4.14
CA ASN A 119 -7.08 10.58 -3.42
C ASN A 119 -6.29 11.09 -2.21
N VAL A 120 -4.96 10.96 -2.25
CA VAL A 120 -4.11 11.58 -1.23
C VAL A 120 -4.06 13.08 -1.47
N ASN A 121 -4.43 13.85 -0.46
CA ASN A 121 -4.34 15.31 -0.48
C ASN A 121 -2.87 15.74 -0.64
N ARG A 122 -2.48 16.04 -1.88
CA ARG A 122 -1.11 16.40 -2.26
C ARG A 122 -0.62 17.65 -1.53
N GLY A 123 -1.51 18.61 -1.26
CA GLY A 123 -1.18 19.86 -0.56
C GLY A 123 -0.80 19.69 0.92
N ARG A 124 -1.09 18.53 1.53
CA ARG A 124 -0.67 18.23 2.92
C ARG A 124 0.63 17.44 3.01
N LEU A 125 1.16 16.95 1.90
CA LEU A 125 2.40 16.19 1.88
C LEU A 125 3.59 17.12 2.15
N LYS A 126 4.60 16.63 2.87
CA LYS A 126 5.81 17.37 3.20
C LYS A 126 7.05 16.47 3.07
N GLY A 127 8.20 17.08 2.87
CA GLY A 127 9.50 16.40 2.79
C GLY A 127 9.49 15.22 1.82
N ASN A 128 10.08 14.10 2.24
CA ASN A 128 10.25 12.91 1.41
C ASN A 128 8.94 12.37 0.81
N ASP A 129 7.81 12.49 1.50
CA ASP A 129 6.55 11.98 0.96
C ASP A 129 6.04 12.85 -0.19
N LEU A 130 6.20 14.18 -0.11
CA LEU A 130 5.91 15.06 -1.24
C LEU A 130 6.77 14.69 -2.45
N THR A 131 8.09 14.53 -2.26
CA THR A 131 9.02 14.15 -3.33
C THR A 131 8.66 12.80 -3.95
N LYS A 132 8.35 11.79 -3.12
CA LYS A 132 7.91 10.47 -3.60
C LYS A 132 6.64 10.55 -4.43
N TYR A 133 5.67 11.39 -4.04
CA TYR A 133 4.45 11.56 -4.81
C TYR A 133 4.68 12.31 -6.11
N GLN A 134 5.55 13.32 -6.13
CA GLN A 134 5.96 13.98 -7.38
C GLN A 134 6.64 12.99 -8.34
N ILE A 135 7.56 12.16 -7.84
CA ILE A 135 8.17 11.08 -8.64
C ILE A 135 7.08 10.12 -9.13
N TYR A 136 6.18 9.68 -8.24
CA TYR A 136 5.10 8.77 -8.59
C TYR A 136 4.23 9.32 -9.73
N ASP A 137 3.77 10.56 -9.59
CA ASP A 137 2.90 11.21 -10.58
C ASP A 137 3.64 11.38 -11.92
N THR A 138 4.88 11.86 -11.90
CA THR A 138 5.73 12.02 -13.09
C THR A 138 5.99 10.69 -13.81
N VAL A 139 6.35 9.64 -13.08
CA VAL A 139 6.64 8.32 -13.67
C VAL A 139 5.36 7.67 -14.19
N LYS A 140 4.23 7.77 -13.47
CA LYS A 140 2.95 7.24 -13.94
C LYS A 140 2.46 7.96 -15.20
N ALA A 141 2.66 9.27 -15.30
CA ALA A 141 2.39 10.02 -16.53
C ALA A 141 3.34 9.58 -17.65
N GLY A 142 4.63 9.45 -17.38
CA GLY A 142 5.62 9.01 -18.36
C GLY A 142 5.32 7.63 -18.95
N ILE A 143 4.90 6.67 -18.12
CA ILE A 143 4.50 5.33 -18.58
C ILE A 143 3.34 5.41 -19.58
N ARG A 144 2.40 6.35 -19.43
CA ARG A 144 1.28 6.51 -20.38
C ARG A 144 1.68 7.16 -21.70
N HIS A 145 2.81 7.86 -21.74
CA HIS A 145 3.28 8.64 -22.88
C HIS A 145 4.54 8.08 -23.53
N SER A 146 4.97 6.88 -23.12
CA SER A 146 6.22 6.27 -23.59
C SER A 146 5.95 4.86 -24.04
N LYS A 147 6.56 4.46 -25.15
CA LYS A 147 6.47 3.10 -25.69
C LYS A 147 7.57 2.20 -25.15
N ASN A 148 8.72 2.79 -24.83
CA ASN A 148 9.90 2.05 -24.39
C ASN A 148 10.62 2.77 -23.24
N TRP A 149 11.62 2.09 -22.69
CA TRP A 149 12.43 2.59 -21.57
C TRP A 149 13.14 3.91 -21.88
N LYS A 150 13.63 4.10 -23.12
CA LYS A 150 14.36 5.31 -23.52
C LYS A 150 13.44 6.53 -23.55
N GLU A 151 12.23 6.39 -24.11
CA GLU A 151 11.20 7.42 -24.08
C GLU A 151 10.78 7.75 -22.65
N LEU A 152 10.57 6.73 -21.81
CA LEU A 152 10.20 6.94 -20.40
C LEU A 152 11.29 7.72 -19.67
N GLN A 153 12.55 7.30 -19.80
CA GLN A 153 13.69 7.96 -19.16
C GLN A 153 13.80 9.42 -19.60
N ASN A 154 13.61 9.71 -20.88
CA ASN A 154 13.61 11.08 -21.39
C ASN A 154 12.44 11.91 -20.84
N TYR A 155 11.22 11.36 -20.85
CA TYR A 155 10.01 12.03 -20.39
C TYR A 155 10.12 12.49 -18.94
N ILE A 156 10.62 11.61 -18.06
CA ILE A 156 10.72 11.89 -16.63
C ILE A 156 11.93 12.77 -16.31
N ARG A 157 13.04 12.62 -17.05
CA ARG A 157 14.25 13.45 -16.89
C ARG A 157 13.96 14.90 -17.22
N TYR A 158 13.20 15.16 -18.29
CA TYR A 158 12.75 16.52 -18.63
C TYR A 158 11.91 17.16 -17.51
N ARG A 159 11.27 16.35 -16.65
CA ARG A 159 10.49 16.80 -15.49
C ARG A 159 11.27 16.72 -14.17
N GLY A 160 12.60 16.68 -14.25
CA GLY A 160 13.49 16.71 -13.08
C GLY A 160 13.53 15.41 -12.27
N VAL A 161 13.17 14.27 -12.87
CA VAL A 161 13.28 12.95 -12.23
C VAL A 161 14.30 12.11 -13.00
N GLU A 162 15.41 11.76 -12.35
CA GLU A 162 16.36 10.79 -12.88
C GLU A 162 15.92 9.35 -12.55
N MET A 163 16.31 8.40 -13.39
CA MET A 163 16.09 6.97 -13.19
C MET A 163 17.42 6.23 -13.29
N GLN A 164 17.68 5.35 -12.34
CA GLN A 164 18.86 4.50 -12.29
C GLN A 164 18.46 3.04 -12.09
N PHE A 165 18.97 2.16 -12.95
CA PHE A 165 18.80 0.71 -12.81
C PHE A 165 19.78 0.15 -11.78
N LYS A 166 19.30 -0.79 -10.98
CA LYS A 166 20.13 -1.58 -10.07
C LYS A 166 20.32 -2.97 -10.65
N TYR A 167 21.56 -3.36 -10.85
CA TYR A 167 21.92 -4.67 -11.40
C TYR A 167 22.33 -5.66 -10.31
N ARG A 168 22.18 -6.94 -10.59
CA ARG A 168 22.80 -8.01 -9.79
C ARG A 168 24.32 -7.94 -9.99
N LEU A 169 25.09 -8.16 -8.93
CA LEU A 169 26.54 -8.18 -9.03
C LEU A 169 27.00 -9.27 -10.01
N GLY A 170 27.76 -8.89 -11.04
CA GLY A 170 28.29 -9.82 -12.04
C GLY A 170 27.30 -10.26 -13.11
N SER A 171 26.14 -9.60 -13.28
CA SER A 171 25.26 -9.83 -14.43
C SER A 171 24.50 -8.57 -14.86
N ASP A 172 24.00 -8.58 -16.10
CA ASP A 172 23.13 -7.52 -16.63
C ASP A 172 21.66 -7.67 -16.18
N GLU A 173 21.39 -8.54 -15.20
CA GLU A 173 20.06 -8.75 -14.65
C GLU A 173 19.65 -7.54 -13.78
N VAL A 174 18.63 -6.81 -14.21
CA VAL A 174 18.07 -5.69 -13.45
C VAL A 174 17.28 -6.21 -12.24
N GLN A 175 17.75 -5.89 -11.03
CA GLN A 175 17.07 -6.21 -9.76
C GLN A 175 16.08 -5.13 -9.30
N GLY A 176 16.17 -3.91 -9.83
CA GLY A 176 15.27 -2.85 -9.45
C GLY A 176 15.60 -1.51 -10.08
N ILE A 177 14.81 -0.50 -9.70
CA ILE A 177 14.96 0.88 -10.16
C ILE A 177 15.00 1.78 -8.94
N SER A 178 15.84 2.79 -9.00
CA SER A 178 15.82 3.96 -8.12
C SER A 178 15.48 5.21 -8.94
N PHE A 179 14.77 6.13 -8.31
CA PHE A 179 14.45 7.44 -8.86
C PHE A 179 15.09 8.53 -8.02
N ILE A 180 15.56 9.58 -8.66
CA ILE A 180 16.24 10.71 -8.01
C ILE A 180 15.49 11.99 -8.36
N LYS A 181 15.19 12.80 -7.35
CA LYS A 181 14.62 14.14 -7.49
C LYS A 181 15.07 14.98 -6.30
N ASP A 182 15.48 16.22 -6.55
CA ASP A 182 15.93 17.17 -5.52
C ASP A 182 17.00 16.55 -4.59
N GLU A 183 18.01 15.89 -5.18
CA GLU A 183 19.11 15.17 -4.48
C GLU A 183 18.67 13.98 -3.60
N GLN A 184 17.39 13.62 -3.61
CA GLN A 184 16.86 12.48 -2.86
C GLN A 184 16.66 11.26 -3.75
N THR A 185 17.20 10.13 -3.30
CA THR A 185 17.10 8.85 -4.01
C THR A 185 16.10 7.91 -3.34
N PHE A 186 15.16 7.39 -4.12
CA PHE A 186 14.14 6.45 -3.65
C PHE A 186 14.06 5.21 -4.53
N ARG A 187 14.08 4.02 -3.92
CA ARG A 187 13.77 2.77 -4.62
C ARG A 187 12.34 2.82 -5.16
N GLY A 188 12.14 2.51 -6.43
CA GLY A 188 10.82 2.54 -7.09
C GLY A 188 9.76 1.77 -6.31
N SER A 189 10.05 0.54 -5.87
CA SER A 189 9.11 -0.27 -5.07
C SER A 189 8.82 0.28 -3.66
N ALA A 190 9.71 1.12 -3.12
CA ALA A 190 9.47 1.82 -1.86
C ALA A 190 8.60 3.08 -2.05
N ILE A 191 8.63 3.67 -3.25
CA ILE A 191 7.64 4.66 -3.68
C ILE A 191 6.32 3.92 -3.87
N ASP A 192 6.22 3.04 -4.86
CA ASP A 192 5.04 2.24 -5.17
C ASP A 192 5.41 0.91 -5.83
N ARG A 193 4.64 -0.16 -5.59
CA ARG A 193 4.91 -1.44 -6.26
C ARG A 193 4.86 -1.31 -7.79
N SER A 194 3.97 -0.47 -8.33
CA SER A 194 3.86 -0.23 -9.77
C SER A 194 5.09 0.45 -10.38
N LEU A 195 5.98 1.00 -9.56
CA LEU A 195 7.22 1.67 -9.97
C LEU A 195 8.44 0.75 -9.88
N SER A 196 8.25 -0.55 -9.62
CA SER A 196 9.31 -1.54 -9.73
C SER A 196 9.61 -1.88 -11.19
N PHE A 197 10.85 -2.30 -11.49
CA PHE A 197 11.29 -2.68 -12.84
C PHE A 197 10.25 -3.53 -13.57
N GLY A 198 9.95 -4.73 -13.05
CA GLY A 198 9.03 -5.65 -13.71
C GLY A 198 7.58 -5.18 -13.80
N GLN A 199 7.16 -4.11 -13.10
CA GLN A 199 5.82 -3.53 -13.26
C GLN A 199 5.81 -2.45 -14.34
N ILE A 200 6.87 -1.66 -14.42
CA ILE A 200 7.04 -0.67 -15.49
C ILE A 200 7.28 -1.38 -16.81
N ASP A 201 8.14 -2.41 -16.82
CA ASP A 201 8.44 -3.23 -17.99
C ASP A 201 7.17 -3.82 -18.60
N LYS A 202 6.35 -4.48 -17.77
CA LYS A 202 5.03 -4.99 -18.17
C LYS A 202 4.13 -3.89 -18.73
N ALA A 203 4.12 -2.71 -18.13
CA ALA A 203 3.28 -1.61 -18.59
C ALA A 203 3.71 -1.09 -19.96
N LEU A 204 5.01 -0.94 -20.20
CA LEU A 204 5.56 -0.52 -21.49
C LEU A 204 5.30 -1.58 -22.57
N ASN A 205 5.57 -2.86 -22.28
CA ASN A 205 5.35 -3.95 -23.24
C ASN A 205 3.86 -4.23 -23.50
N SER A 206 2.96 -3.91 -22.56
CA SER A 206 1.51 -4.01 -22.80
C SER A 206 0.98 -2.96 -23.76
N ILE A 207 1.66 -1.81 -23.89
CA ILE A 207 1.32 -0.77 -24.86
C ILE A 207 1.66 -1.25 -26.27
N ASP A 208 2.81 -1.91 -26.45
CA ASP A 208 3.24 -2.45 -27.75
C ASP A 208 2.24 -3.47 -28.33
N ASN A 209 1.74 -4.40 -27.51
CA ASN A 209 0.76 -5.40 -27.96
C ASN A 209 -0.61 -4.80 -28.38
N SER A 210 -1.00 -3.66 -27.81
CA SER A 210 -2.24 -2.98 -28.18
C SER A 210 -2.14 -2.24 -29.53
N ILE A 211 -0.94 -1.85 -29.92
CA ILE A 211 -0.66 -1.19 -31.20
C ILE A 211 -0.58 -2.24 -32.33
N GLU A 212 -0.04 -3.43 -32.07
CA GLU A 212 -0.05 -4.54 -33.04
C GLU A 212 -1.47 -5.03 -33.37
N LEU A 213 -2.36 -5.16 -32.37
CA LEU A 213 -3.74 -5.60 -32.62
C LEU A 213 -4.56 -4.58 -33.44
N ASN A 214 -4.25 -3.28 -33.29
CA ASN A 214 -4.84 -2.20 -34.09
C ASN A 214 -4.26 -2.12 -35.51
N GLN A 215 -3.03 -2.57 -35.74
CA GLN A 215 -2.46 -2.68 -37.09
C GLN A 215 -2.98 -3.92 -37.84
N ILE A 216 -3.22 -5.03 -37.15
CA ILE A 216 -3.83 -6.22 -37.75
C ILE A 216 -5.29 -5.91 -38.13
N THR A 217 -6.08 -5.27 -37.27
CA THR A 217 -7.48 -4.92 -37.58
C THR A 217 -7.64 -3.78 -38.58
N GLY A 218 -6.68 -2.83 -38.64
CA GLY A 218 -6.65 -1.77 -39.66
C GLY A 218 -6.32 -2.25 -41.09
N SER A 219 -5.81 -3.47 -41.24
CA SER A 219 -5.43 -4.05 -42.54
C SER A 219 -6.58 -4.84 -43.21
N TYR A 220 -7.67 -5.14 -42.50
CA TYR A 220 -8.80 -5.93 -43.01
C TYR A 220 -10.06 -5.11 -43.35
N VAL A 221 -10.00 -3.78 -43.29
CA VAL A 221 -11.13 -2.91 -43.69
C VAL A 221 -10.64 -1.95 -44.77
N SER A 222 -10.53 -2.47 -45.99
CA SER A 222 -10.49 -1.65 -47.20
C SER A 222 -11.23 -2.36 -48.32
N LYS A 223 -12.56 -2.38 -48.18
CA LYS A 223 -13.58 -2.37 -49.25
C LYS A 223 -14.95 -2.47 -48.59
N ASP A 224 -15.53 -1.35 -48.20
CA ASP A 224 -16.77 -0.83 -48.81
C ASP A 224 -17.31 0.40 -48.08
N HIS A 225 -18.18 1.10 -48.79
CA HIS A 225 -18.63 2.48 -48.62
C HIS A 225 -19.29 2.91 -47.30
N SER A 226 -19.11 4.22 -47.07
CA SER A 226 -20.06 5.23 -46.55
C SER A 226 -19.98 5.61 -45.07
N ILE A 227 -20.09 6.93 -44.92
CA ILE A 227 -19.83 7.76 -43.76
C ILE A 227 -21.03 7.67 -42.81
N ASP A 228 -20.78 7.42 -41.53
CA ASP A 228 -21.41 8.25 -40.49
C ASP A 228 -20.51 8.43 -39.26
N ARG A 229 -20.44 9.66 -38.80
CA ARG A 229 -19.55 10.12 -37.73
C ARG A 229 -20.23 9.91 -36.38
N ASN A 230 -19.72 8.98 -35.58
CA ASN A 230 -19.79 9.06 -34.11
C ASN A 230 -18.62 8.27 -33.49
N ILE A 231 -17.44 8.89 -33.47
CA ILE A 231 -16.19 8.33 -32.89
C ILE A 231 -15.98 8.83 -31.43
N GLY A 232 -16.97 9.52 -30.84
CA GLY A 232 -16.85 10.14 -29.52
C GLY A 232 -17.22 9.26 -28.32
N GLU A 233 -18.13 8.29 -28.47
CA GLU A 233 -18.70 7.57 -27.31
C GLU A 233 -18.05 6.21 -27.02
N THR A 234 -17.51 5.53 -28.04
CA THR A 234 -17.01 4.16 -27.90
C THR A 234 -15.69 4.06 -27.11
N LEU A 235 -14.88 5.12 -27.08
CA LEU A 235 -13.60 5.15 -26.36
C LEU A 235 -13.79 5.28 -24.83
N GLY A 236 -14.93 5.83 -24.38
CA GLY A 236 -15.27 5.96 -22.96
C GLY A 236 -15.64 4.63 -22.30
N HIS A 237 -16.32 3.74 -23.03
CA HIS A 237 -16.74 2.45 -22.47
C HIS A 237 -15.59 1.44 -22.33
N ILE A 238 -14.67 1.38 -23.30
CA ILE A 238 -13.54 0.42 -23.29
C ILE A 238 -12.53 0.77 -22.19
N THR A 239 -12.33 2.06 -21.91
CA THR A 239 -11.43 2.49 -20.82
C THR A 239 -11.99 2.14 -19.45
N SER A 240 -13.31 2.23 -19.24
CA SER A 240 -13.93 1.83 -17.98
C SER A 240 -13.80 0.32 -17.68
N ALA A 241 -13.93 -0.54 -18.71
CA ALA A 241 -13.77 -1.98 -18.58
C ALA A 241 -12.34 -2.42 -18.24
N LEU A 242 -11.32 -1.68 -18.69
CA LEU A 242 -9.90 -1.96 -18.40
C LEU A 242 -9.47 -1.55 -16.98
N PHE A 243 -10.28 -0.76 -16.28
CA PHE A 243 -10.03 -0.32 -14.90
C PHE A 243 -11.01 -0.90 -13.87
N SER A 244 -11.91 -1.80 -14.28
CA SER A 244 -12.70 -2.60 -13.36
C SER A 244 -11.79 -3.51 -12.55
N ASN A 245 -11.79 -3.33 -11.22
CA ASN A 245 -11.09 -4.23 -10.31
C ASN A 245 -11.66 -5.64 -10.50
N PRO A 246 -10.81 -6.70 -10.60
CA PRO A 246 -11.32 -8.05 -10.61
C PRO A 246 -12.04 -8.32 -9.28
N GLU A 247 -13.25 -8.87 -9.41
CA GLU A 247 -14.00 -9.46 -8.30
C GLU A 247 -13.12 -10.54 -7.67
N ILE A 248 -12.80 -10.38 -6.38
CA ILE A 248 -11.87 -11.25 -5.68
C ILE A 248 -12.62 -12.53 -5.33
N THR A 249 -12.46 -13.55 -6.16
CA THR A 249 -12.69 -14.94 -5.75
C THR A 249 -11.62 -15.36 -4.72
N PRO A 250 -11.96 -16.23 -3.75
CA PRO A 250 -11.00 -16.68 -2.75
C PRO A 250 -9.87 -17.47 -3.43
N GLU A 251 -8.65 -16.96 -3.33
CA GLU A 251 -7.45 -17.60 -3.86
C GLU A 251 -7.15 -18.85 -3.01
N GLN A 252 -7.15 -20.03 -3.66
CA GLN A 252 -6.69 -21.29 -3.07
C GLN A 252 -5.18 -21.20 -2.80
N ASP A 253 -4.75 -21.68 -1.63
CA ASP A 253 -3.35 -21.65 -1.19
C ASP A 253 -2.40 -22.33 -2.21
N ASP A 254 -1.43 -21.57 -2.70
CA ASP A 254 -0.32 -22.06 -3.54
C ASP A 254 0.61 -22.99 -2.71
N PRO A 255 0.73 -24.29 -3.07
CA PRO A 255 1.50 -25.27 -2.31
C PRO A 255 3.03 -25.08 -2.37
N LEU A 256 3.56 -24.08 -3.09
CA LEU A 256 5.01 -23.86 -3.23
C LEU A 256 5.65 -22.96 -2.15
N ILE A 257 4.88 -22.41 -1.20
CA ILE A 257 5.39 -21.57 -0.08
C ILE A 257 5.81 -22.42 1.15
N LYS A 258 6.32 -23.64 0.94
CA LYS A 258 6.93 -24.46 2.00
C LYS A 258 8.33 -24.90 1.62
N LYS A 259 9.31 -23.98 1.57
CA LYS A 259 10.75 -24.30 1.69
C LYS A 259 11.63 -23.06 1.96
N ARG A 260 11.53 -22.53 3.18
CA ARG A 260 12.68 -21.89 3.85
C ARG A 260 12.78 -22.43 5.27
N LYS A 261 13.29 -23.66 5.39
CA LYS A 261 13.70 -24.24 6.68
C LYS A 261 15.03 -23.60 7.11
N LYS A 262 15.05 -23.16 8.37
CA LYS A 262 16.21 -22.92 9.24
C LYS A 262 17.40 -23.84 8.88
N LYS A 263 18.59 -23.27 8.68
CA LYS A 263 19.83 -23.98 8.99
C LYS A 263 20.09 -23.78 10.48
N GLU A 264 19.96 -24.86 11.24
CA GLU A 264 20.50 -24.99 12.59
C GLU A 264 22.03 -25.15 12.46
N ASN A 265 22.79 -24.27 13.11
CA ASN A 265 24.21 -24.47 13.34
C ASN A 265 24.39 -25.08 14.75
N TYR A 266 24.47 -26.40 14.82
CA TYR A 266 25.38 -27.10 15.74
C TYR A 266 26.64 -27.34 14.88
N GLY A 267 27.86 -26.89 15.18
CA GLY A 267 28.55 -26.72 16.45
C GLY A 267 29.77 -27.64 16.39
N LEU A 268 31.00 -27.12 16.55
CA LEU A 268 32.11 -27.85 17.17
C LEU A 268 33.31 -26.92 17.43
N LYS A 269 33.82 -27.10 18.66
CA LYS A 269 34.92 -26.45 19.35
C LYS A 269 36.25 -26.52 18.59
N ARG A 270 37.09 -25.50 18.77
CA ARG A 270 38.29 -25.57 19.63
C ARG A 270 38.49 -24.22 20.30
#